data_AF-S0EWA0-F1
#
_entry.id   AF-S0EWA0-F1
#
_cell.length_a   1.000
_cell.length_b   1.000
_cell.length_c   1.000
_cell.angle_alpha   90.00
_cell.angle_beta   90.00
_cell.angle_gamma   90.00
#
_symmetry.space_group_name_H-M   'P 1'
#
loop_
_entity.id
_entity.type
_entity.pdbx_description
1 polymer ?
#
loop_
_entity_poly.entity_id
_entity_poly.type
_entity_poly.pdbx_seq_one_letter_code
_entity_poly.pdbx_strand_id
1 'polypeptide(L)'
;MEDQTPDFRVIDRRASTAAEREEAEPSSVEASSSQPTADTVSPKSEEGMPSPEMLLPLIALQMEVKQLALALVGIFDAHAWRALGLHANPKTGQAEENLPAAQLAIDCMQFLLSKVERDLPEQELRELRRRLTDLRLNYAARAK
;
A
#
# COMPACT_ATOMS: atom_id res chain seq x y z
N MET A 1 -45.90 27.45 14.61
CA MET A 1 -44.78 26.71 14.03
C MET A 1 -43.68 27.74 13.81
N GLU A 2 -42.78 27.86 14.79
CA GLU A 2 -41.62 28.75 14.73
C GLU A 2 -40.48 28.01 14.04
N ASP A 3 -40.01 28.52 12.90
CA ASP A 3 -38.80 28.05 12.23
C ASP A 3 -37.58 28.67 12.91
N GLN A 4 -36.82 27.84 13.62
CA GLN A 4 -35.48 28.17 14.12
C GLN A 4 -34.46 27.82 13.02
N THR A 5 -33.83 28.83 12.42
CA THR A 5 -32.60 28.62 11.64
C THR A 5 -31.39 28.75 12.57
N PRO A 6 -30.48 27.76 12.64
CA PRO A 6 -29.29 27.86 13.48
C PRO A 6 -28.25 28.81 12.86
N ASP A 7 -27.76 29.74 13.68
CA ASP A 7 -26.65 30.65 13.40
C ASP A 7 -25.32 29.87 13.46
N PHE A 8 -24.57 29.88 12.36
CA PHE A 8 -23.24 29.26 12.28
C PHE A 8 -22.20 30.28 11.85
N ARG A 9 -21.14 30.41 12.67
CA ARG A 9 -20.01 31.30 12.41
C ARG A 9 -18.82 30.49 11.89
N VAL A 10 -18.51 30.68 10.61
CA VAL A 10 -17.34 30.08 9.95
C VAL A 10 -16.10 30.90 10.30
N ILE A 11 -15.16 30.32 11.03
CA ILE A 11 -13.86 30.94 11.34
C ILE A 11 -12.83 30.39 10.35
N ASP A 12 -12.36 31.25 9.44
CA ASP A 12 -11.29 30.94 8.51
C ASP A 12 -9.93 30.94 9.25
N ARG A 13 -9.22 29.81 9.20
CA ARG A 13 -7.97 29.57 9.93
C ARG A 13 -6.71 29.88 9.09
N ARG A 14 -6.84 30.49 7.90
CA ARG A 14 -5.68 30.76 7.03
C ARG A 14 -5.04 32.15 7.19
N ALA A 15 -5.47 32.95 8.17
CA ALA A 15 -5.02 34.34 8.32
C ALA A 15 -4.26 34.63 9.63
N SER A 16 -3.45 33.71 10.15
CA SER A 16 -2.59 34.01 11.30
C SER A 16 -1.29 33.22 11.29
N THR A 17 -0.31 33.68 10.49
CA THR A 17 1.12 33.85 10.83
C THR A 17 1.96 34.09 9.57
N ALA A 18 1.98 35.33 9.10
CA ALA A 18 2.95 35.82 8.12
C ALA A 18 3.25 37.30 8.40
N ALA A 19 4.48 37.56 8.86
CA ALA A 19 5.18 38.82 9.19
C ALA A 19 5.72 38.69 10.62
N GLU A 20 7.03 38.64 10.91
CA GLU A 20 8.06 39.59 10.48
C GLU A 20 9.43 38.90 10.22
N ARG A 21 10.09 39.32 9.12
CA ARG A 21 11.56 39.34 8.87
C ARG A 21 12.12 40.58 9.61
N GLU A 22 13.39 40.83 9.89
CA GLU A 22 14.75 40.32 9.64
C GLU A 22 15.65 41.19 10.55
N GLU A 23 16.72 40.67 11.16
CA GLU A 23 17.94 41.47 11.39
C GLU A 23 19.15 40.53 11.66
N ALA A 24 20.26 40.87 11.02
CA ALA A 24 21.43 40.04 10.77
C ALA A 24 22.54 40.13 11.86
N GLU A 25 23.42 39.12 11.86
CA GLU A 25 24.57 38.87 12.75
C GLU A 25 25.70 39.94 12.72
N PRO A 26 26.75 39.89 13.58
CA PRO A 26 27.88 38.96 13.32
C PRO A 26 28.69 38.42 14.55
N SER A 27 29.19 37.19 14.38
CA SER A 27 30.58 36.69 14.57
C SER A 27 31.34 36.73 15.92
N SER A 28 31.79 35.52 16.33
CA SER A 28 33.06 35.13 16.99
C SER A 28 33.25 35.57 18.46
N VAL A 29 33.84 34.84 19.43
CA VAL A 29 34.91 33.82 19.52
C VAL A 29 34.57 33.05 20.83
N GLU A 30 34.69 31.72 20.97
CA GLU A 30 35.86 31.10 21.60
C GLU A 30 35.73 29.58 21.59
N ALA A 31 36.77 28.94 21.07
CA ALA A 31 37.03 27.52 21.21
C ALA A 31 37.41 27.20 22.66
N SER A 32 36.84 26.15 23.22
CA SER A 32 37.51 25.41 24.28
C SER A 32 37.30 23.91 24.13
N SER A 33 38.43 23.27 23.87
CA SER A 33 38.74 21.85 23.83
C SER A 33 37.96 21.00 24.84
N SER A 34 37.45 19.86 24.37
CA SER A 34 37.74 18.53 24.94
C SER A 34 37.12 17.43 24.08
N GLN A 35 37.93 16.71 23.29
CA GLN A 35 37.63 15.30 23.02
C GLN A 35 37.97 14.49 24.29
N PRO A 36 37.19 13.45 24.58
CA PRO A 36 37.82 12.14 24.55
C PRO A 36 36.98 11.10 23.82
N THR A 37 37.69 10.36 22.97
CA THR A 37 37.49 8.95 22.61
C THR A 37 36.07 8.53 22.21
N ALA A 38 35.92 8.32 20.90
CA ALA A 38 34.90 7.48 20.30
C ALA A 38 34.96 6.08 20.94
N ASP A 39 34.22 5.92 22.03
CA ASP A 39 33.83 4.60 22.49
C ASP A 39 32.98 3.98 21.39
N THR A 40 33.52 2.87 20.90
CA THR A 40 32.88 1.94 19.98
C THR A 40 31.65 1.39 20.67
N VAL A 41 30.51 2.07 20.52
CA VAL A 41 29.21 1.43 20.67
C VAL A 41 28.81 0.99 19.27
N SER A 42 29.30 -0.18 18.88
CA SER A 42 28.60 -0.99 17.87
C SER A 42 27.13 -1.04 18.28
N PRO A 43 26.16 -0.65 17.42
CA PRO A 43 24.79 -0.99 17.70
C PRO A 43 24.73 -2.51 17.78
N LYS A 44 24.34 -3.02 18.96
CA LYS A 44 24.05 -4.43 19.18
C LYS A 44 23.21 -4.92 18.02
N SER A 45 23.68 -5.99 17.39
CA SER A 45 22.99 -6.69 16.32
C SER A 45 21.51 -6.84 16.66
N GLU A 46 20.63 -6.39 15.77
CA GLU A 46 19.20 -6.77 15.77
C GLU A 46 19.05 -8.26 15.39
N GLU A 47 19.83 -9.15 16.03
CA GLU A 47 19.86 -10.58 15.77
C GLU A 47 18.68 -11.22 16.49
N GLY A 48 17.56 -11.33 15.77
CA GLY A 48 16.41 -12.12 16.21
C GLY A 48 15.17 -11.96 15.35
N MET A 49 15.03 -10.86 14.62
CA MET A 49 13.90 -10.66 13.72
C MET A 49 14.25 -11.12 12.31
N PRO A 50 13.44 -11.99 11.68
CA PRO A 50 13.62 -12.32 10.28
C PRO A 50 13.52 -11.05 9.43
N SER A 51 14.32 -10.95 8.37
CA SER A 51 14.28 -9.80 7.47
C SER A 51 12.86 -9.60 6.90
N PRO A 52 12.46 -8.36 6.55
CA PRO A 52 11.12 -8.11 6.01
C PRO A 52 10.74 -9.01 4.82
N GLU A 53 11.73 -9.38 4.00
CA GLU A 53 11.54 -10.28 2.85
C GLU A 53 11.25 -11.72 3.27
N MET A 54 11.79 -12.18 4.40
CA MET A 54 11.57 -13.53 4.94
C MET A 54 10.23 -13.68 5.66
N LEU A 55 9.55 -12.57 6.01
CA LEU A 55 8.27 -12.63 6.72
C LEU A 55 7.15 -13.27 5.88
N LEU A 56 7.06 -12.93 4.59
CA LEU A 56 6.01 -13.46 3.69
C LEU A 56 6.06 -14.99 3.58
N PRO A 57 7.22 -15.62 3.28
CA PRO A 57 7.35 -17.07 3.29
C PRO A 57 7.00 -17.71 4.64
N LEU A 58 7.44 -17.12 5.76
CA LEU A 58 7.13 -17.63 7.10
C LEU A 58 5.63 -17.59 7.40
N ILE A 59 4.95 -16.50 7.07
CA ILE A 59 3.51 -16.36 7.24
C ILE A 59 2.79 -17.40 6.36
N ALA A 60 3.17 -17.52 5.09
CA ALA A 60 2.57 -18.47 4.16
C ALA A 60 2.70 -19.93 4.63
N LEU A 61 3.83 -20.30 5.25
CA LEU A 61 4.06 -21.63 5.81
C LEU A 61 3.13 -21.98 6.99
N GLN A 62 2.61 -20.97 7.70
CA GLN A 62 1.71 -21.15 8.84
C GLN A 62 0.23 -21.18 8.43
N MET A 63 -0.08 -20.84 7.17
CA MET A 63 -1.44 -20.82 6.66
C MET A 63 -1.93 -22.21 6.28
N GLU A 64 -3.21 -22.47 6.50
CA GLU A 64 -3.87 -23.61 5.87
C GLU A 64 -3.88 -23.44 4.34
N VAL A 65 -3.75 -24.53 3.60
CA VAL A 65 -3.59 -24.51 2.13
C VAL A 65 -4.72 -23.73 1.42
N LYS A 66 -5.96 -23.87 1.91
CA LYS A 66 -7.12 -23.14 1.35
C LYS A 66 -7.02 -21.63 1.59
N GLN A 67 -6.57 -21.23 2.78
CA GLN A 67 -6.35 -19.83 3.12
C GLN A 67 -5.21 -19.23 2.31
N LEU A 68 -4.14 -20.00 2.11
CA LEU A 68 -3.04 -19.59 1.22
C LEU A 68 -3.53 -19.36 -0.21
N ALA A 69 -4.36 -20.25 -0.74
CA ALA A 69 -4.96 -20.08 -2.06
C ALA A 69 -5.84 -18.82 -2.14
N LEU A 70 -6.64 -18.51 -1.12
CA LEU A 70 -7.45 -17.28 -1.07
C LEU A 70 -6.60 -16.02 -0.98
N ALA A 71 -5.53 -16.02 -0.19
CA ALA A 71 -4.58 -14.90 -0.15
C ALA A 71 -3.92 -14.68 -1.52
N LEU A 72 -3.52 -15.77 -2.21
CA LEU A 72 -2.98 -15.69 -3.56
C LEU A 72 -4.00 -15.17 -4.58
N VAL A 73 -5.30 -15.52 -4.46
CA VAL A 73 -6.37 -14.92 -5.29
C VAL A 73 -6.38 -13.40 -5.16
N GLY A 74 -6.30 -12.87 -3.93
CA GLY A 74 -6.24 -11.42 -3.70
C GLY A 74 -4.97 -10.77 -4.26
N ILE A 75 -3.81 -11.46 -4.16
CA ILE A 75 -2.55 -10.98 -4.74
C ILE A 75 -2.65 -10.91 -6.27
N PHE A 76 -3.20 -11.94 -6.92
CA PHE A 76 -3.36 -11.96 -8.37
C PHE A 76 -4.39 -10.94 -8.86
N ASP A 77 -5.48 -10.71 -8.13
CA ASP A 77 -6.45 -9.63 -8.40
C ASP A 77 -5.73 -8.26 -8.46
N ALA A 78 -4.94 -7.94 -7.43
CA ALA A 78 -4.16 -6.70 -7.39
C ALA A 78 -3.11 -6.61 -8.53
N HIS A 79 -2.41 -7.71 -8.81
CA HIS A 79 -1.46 -7.76 -9.92
C HIS A 79 -2.14 -7.54 -11.27
N ALA A 80 -3.32 -8.12 -11.50
CA ALA A 80 -4.06 -7.96 -12.73
C ALA A 80 -4.49 -6.51 -12.94
N TRP A 81 -5.05 -5.86 -11.92
CA TRP A 81 -5.44 -4.44 -12.01
C TRP A 81 -4.26 -3.51 -12.30
N ARG A 82 -3.10 -3.76 -11.68
CA ARG A 82 -1.87 -3.02 -11.98
C ARG A 82 -1.39 -3.26 -13.41
N ALA A 83 -1.34 -4.52 -13.83
CA ALA A 83 -0.88 -4.90 -15.17
C ALA A 83 -1.84 -4.45 -16.29
N LEU A 84 -3.12 -4.20 -15.97
CA LEU A 84 -4.06 -3.53 -16.88
C LEU A 84 -3.80 -2.02 -17.02
N GLY A 85 -2.81 -1.46 -16.31
CA GLY A 85 -2.54 -0.01 -16.30
C GLY A 85 -3.67 0.80 -15.63
N LEU A 86 -4.54 0.16 -14.85
CA LEU A 86 -5.68 0.81 -14.19
C LEU A 86 -5.36 1.19 -12.75
N HIS A 87 -4.30 0.63 -12.18
CA HIS A 87 -3.79 0.97 -10.86
C HIS A 87 -2.31 1.31 -10.96
N ALA A 88 -1.90 2.41 -10.33
CA ALA A 88 -0.50 2.79 -10.26
C ALA A 88 0.30 1.80 -9.41
N ASN A 89 1.54 1.53 -9.82
CA ASN A 89 2.47 0.77 -9.00
C ASN A 89 2.83 1.60 -7.75
N PRO A 90 2.63 1.10 -6.52
CA PRO A 90 2.91 1.87 -5.30
C PRO A 90 4.40 2.21 -5.13
N LYS A 91 5.32 1.51 -5.81
CA LYS A 91 6.75 1.80 -5.76
C LYS A 91 7.18 2.89 -6.75
N THR A 92 6.58 2.96 -7.93
CA THR A 92 6.99 3.88 -9.00
C THR A 92 6.02 5.04 -9.22
N GLY A 93 4.80 4.94 -8.70
CA GLY A 93 3.70 5.88 -8.94
C GLY A 93 3.12 5.83 -10.36
N GLN A 94 3.66 4.96 -11.23
CA GLN A 94 3.25 4.87 -12.64
C GLN A 94 2.30 3.70 -12.85
N ALA A 95 1.29 3.93 -13.70
CA ALA A 95 0.44 2.88 -14.22
C ALA A 95 1.04 2.40 -15.55
N GLU A 96 1.64 1.21 -15.53
CA GLU A 96 2.27 0.59 -16.70
C GLU A 96 1.42 -0.58 -17.18
N GLU A 97 0.97 -0.51 -18.44
CA GLU A 97 0.20 -1.60 -19.04
C GLU A 97 1.12 -2.73 -19.50
N ASN A 98 0.80 -3.95 -19.07
CA ASN A 98 1.45 -5.19 -19.46
C ASN A 98 0.39 -6.29 -19.59
N LEU A 99 -0.22 -6.39 -20.78
CA LEU A 99 -1.30 -7.34 -21.04
C LEU A 99 -0.90 -8.82 -20.84
N PRO A 100 0.29 -9.30 -21.26
CA PRO A 100 0.72 -10.66 -20.93
C PRO A 100 0.74 -10.95 -19.41
N ALA A 101 1.22 -10.01 -18.61
CA ALA A 101 1.21 -10.15 -17.14
C ALA A 101 -0.22 -10.10 -16.57
N ALA A 102 -1.09 -9.26 -17.13
CA ALA A 102 -2.50 -9.19 -16.73
C ALA A 102 -3.21 -10.52 -17.01
N GLN A 103 -3.01 -11.10 -18.19
CA GLN A 103 -3.59 -12.39 -18.57
C GLN A 103 -3.14 -13.49 -17.60
N LEU A 104 -1.84 -13.59 -17.34
CA LEU A 104 -1.30 -14.60 -16.42
C LEU A 104 -1.92 -14.47 -15.02
N ALA A 105 -2.05 -13.25 -14.50
CA ALA A 105 -2.66 -13.02 -13.20
C ALA A 105 -4.15 -13.41 -13.17
N ILE A 106 -4.91 -13.07 -14.22
CA ILE A 106 -6.32 -13.46 -14.37
C ILE A 106 -6.47 -14.98 -14.41
N ASP A 107 -5.62 -15.68 -15.16
CA ASP A 107 -5.64 -17.13 -15.28
C ASP A 107 -5.32 -17.82 -13.95
N CYS A 108 -4.31 -17.32 -13.21
CA CYS A 108 -3.98 -17.80 -11.87
C CYS A 108 -5.13 -17.58 -10.88
N MET A 109 -5.76 -16.39 -10.89
CA MET A 109 -6.91 -16.07 -10.05
C MET A 109 -8.08 -17.01 -10.33
N GLN A 110 -8.42 -17.24 -11.61
CA GLN A 110 -9.46 -18.17 -12.02
C GLN A 110 -9.16 -19.60 -11.54
N PHE A 111 -7.93 -20.07 -11.78
CA PHE A 111 -7.53 -21.41 -11.42
C PHE A 111 -7.67 -21.65 -9.91
N LEU A 112 -7.11 -20.76 -9.09
CA LEU A 112 -7.15 -20.89 -7.63
C LEU A 112 -8.58 -20.80 -7.09
N LEU A 113 -9.38 -19.85 -7.58
CA LEU A 113 -10.78 -19.70 -7.16
C LEU A 113 -11.58 -20.99 -7.40
N SER A 114 -11.34 -21.68 -8.53
CA SER A 114 -12.00 -22.97 -8.83
C SER A 114 -11.67 -24.09 -7.84
N LYS A 115 -10.58 -23.96 -7.05
CA LYS A 115 -10.17 -24.97 -6.06
C LYS A 115 -10.74 -24.71 -4.66
N VAL A 116 -11.14 -23.48 -4.37
CA VAL A 116 -11.59 -23.05 -3.04
C VAL A 116 -13.04 -22.61 -2.99
N GLU A 117 -13.73 -22.47 -4.13
CA GLU A 117 -15.10 -21.95 -4.20
C GLU A 117 -16.12 -22.74 -3.37
N ARG A 118 -15.91 -24.03 -3.13
CA ARG A 118 -16.84 -24.88 -2.34
C ARG A 118 -16.81 -24.56 -0.86
N ASP A 119 -15.74 -23.95 -0.38
CA ASP A 119 -15.52 -23.64 1.04
C ASP A 119 -15.86 -22.18 1.36
N LEU A 120 -16.20 -21.38 0.34
CA LEU A 120 -16.50 -19.97 0.49
C LEU A 120 -17.98 -19.71 0.83
N PRO A 121 -18.27 -18.74 1.72
CA PRO A 121 -19.61 -18.19 1.84
C PRO A 121 -20.10 -17.66 0.50
N GLU A 122 -21.38 -17.86 0.21
CA GLU A 122 -21.97 -17.52 -1.09
C GLU A 122 -21.75 -16.04 -1.47
N GLN A 123 -21.82 -15.14 -0.48
CA GLN A 123 -21.56 -13.71 -0.70
C GLN A 123 -20.13 -13.45 -1.17
N GLU A 124 -19.14 -14.02 -0.48
CA GLU A 124 -17.73 -13.83 -0.81
C GLU A 124 -17.40 -14.40 -2.20
N LEU A 125 -17.95 -15.58 -2.51
CA LEU A 125 -17.82 -16.19 -3.83
C LEU A 125 -18.40 -15.30 -4.94
N ARG A 126 -19.59 -14.71 -4.72
CA ARG A 126 -20.19 -13.77 -5.69
C ARG A 126 -19.32 -12.54 -5.91
N GLU A 127 -18.75 -11.97 -4.84
CA GLU A 127 -17.85 -10.81 -4.94
C GLU A 127 -16.57 -11.11 -5.71
N LEU A 128 -15.93 -12.26 -5.45
CA LEU A 128 -14.73 -12.70 -6.18
C LEU A 128 -15.02 -12.98 -7.65
N ARG A 129 -16.17 -13.59 -7.96
CA ARG A 129 -16.60 -13.82 -9.36
C ARG A 129 -16.89 -12.52 -10.09
N ARG A 130 -17.47 -11.53 -9.41
CA ARG A 130 -17.67 -10.18 -9.98
C ARG A 130 -16.33 -9.55 -10.34
N ARG A 131 -15.37 -9.55 -9.40
CA ARG A 131 -14.01 -9.00 -9.64
C ARG A 131 -13.32 -9.69 -10.82
N LEU A 132 -13.36 -11.01 -10.90
CA LEU A 132 -12.81 -11.77 -12.02
C LEU A 132 -13.47 -11.41 -13.36
N THR A 133 -14.79 -11.17 -13.36
CA THR A 133 -15.53 -10.73 -14.54
C THR A 133 -15.08 -9.34 -14.97
N ASP A 134 -14.97 -8.40 -14.03
CA ASP A 134 -14.51 -7.04 -14.28
C ASP A 134 -13.10 -7.03 -14.89
N LEU A 135 -12.17 -7.83 -14.35
CA LEU A 135 -10.82 -7.98 -14.89
C LEU A 135 -10.81 -8.47 -16.34
N ARG A 136 -11.60 -9.50 -16.66
CA ARG A 136 -11.68 -10.06 -18.02
C ARG A 136 -12.26 -9.07 -19.02
N LEU A 137 -13.29 -8.32 -18.62
CA LEU A 137 -13.87 -7.27 -19.47
C LEU A 137 -12.85 -6.18 -19.77
N ASN A 138 -12.12 -5.72 -18.74
CA ASN A 138 -11.07 -4.73 -18.90
C ASN A 138 -9.91 -5.24 -19.78
N TYR A 139 -9.50 -6.49 -19.59
CA TYR A 139 -8.48 -7.13 -20.45
C TYR A 139 -8.94 -7.18 -21.91
N ALA A 140 -10.14 -7.69 -22.18
CA ALA A 140 -10.69 -7.82 -23.53
C ALA A 140 -10.90 -6.46 -24.22
N ALA A 141 -11.17 -5.39 -23.45
CA ALA A 141 -11.26 -4.04 -23.99
C ALA A 141 -9.90 -3.52 -24.48
N ARG A 142 -8.80 -3.97 -23.88
CA ARG A 142 -7.42 -3.51 -24.15
C ARG A 142 -6.65 -4.39 -25.13
N ALA A 143 -6.95 -5.68 -25.19
CA ALA A 143 -6.27 -6.65 -26.07
C ALA A 143 -6.70 -6.56 -27.55
N LYS A 144 -7.09 -5.38 -28.03
CA LYS A 144 -7.59 -5.13 -29.40
C LYS A 144 -6.51 -4.61 -30.33
#